data_AF-A0A953MG32-F1
#
_entry.id   AF-A0A953MG32-F1
#
_cell.length_a   1.000
_cell.length_b   1.000
_cell.length_c   1.000
_cell.angle_alpha   90.00
_cell.angle_beta   90.00
_cell.angle_gamma   90.00
#
_symmetry.space_group_name_H-M   'P 1'
#
loop_
_entity.id
_entity.type
_entity.pdbx_description
1 polymer ?
#
loop_
_entity_poly.entity_id
_entity_poly.type
_entity_poly.pdbx_seq_one_letter_code
_entity_poly.pdbx_strand_id
1 'polypeptide(L)'
;LEAGDRIRILAKTTDKKAYSVEVRGEVNKEGIIYITKDNTTVAEVIEKVGGFKPTADLNRAELIRSITFLNSPNSNRETEMMLMQRMANIDIEDSLTFLTDNRLRLSRGSSVVDFTKIDDPNSPDANFIVKDGDVIYVPEQQKLVYVFGQVLTPGYIEFKEGEGYQYYINQAGGISKFARGEIYLIKGKTRSWIELEEDTKEVLEEGDFIWVPKEPYRNFDYYLTRVGNFAQIIGSIATVIVLIVQLGK
;
A
#
# COMPACT_ATOMS: atom_id res chain seq x y z
N LEU A 1 35.98 -44.75 21.53
CA LEU A 1 36.80 -43.75 20.82
C LEU A 1 38.22 -43.96 21.28
N GLU A 2 39.04 -44.49 20.40
CA GLU A 2 40.46 -44.73 20.64
C GLU A 2 41.31 -43.64 19.97
N ALA A 3 42.58 -43.55 20.35
CA ALA A 3 43.51 -42.61 19.76
C ALA A 3 43.73 -42.97 18.27
N GLY A 4 43.22 -42.13 17.37
CA GLY A 4 43.27 -42.34 15.91
C GLY A 4 41.91 -42.28 15.22
N ASP A 5 40.81 -42.35 15.98
CA ASP A 5 39.46 -42.24 15.45
C ASP A 5 39.19 -40.83 14.91
N ARG A 6 38.83 -40.75 13.62
CA ARG A 6 38.35 -39.51 12.99
C ARG A 6 36.83 -39.55 12.91
N ILE A 7 36.18 -38.82 13.81
CA ILE A 7 34.74 -38.60 13.73
C ILE A 7 34.50 -37.55 12.64
N ARG A 8 33.92 -37.99 11.52
CA ARG A 8 33.46 -37.08 10.46
C ARG A 8 31.96 -36.84 10.64
N ILE A 9 31.60 -35.70 11.23
CA ILE A 9 30.22 -35.25 11.27
C ILE A 9 29.87 -34.72 9.87
N LEU A 10 29.10 -35.48 9.11
CA LEU A 10 28.51 -35.01 7.86
C LEU A 10 27.32 -34.11 8.23
N ALA A 11 27.60 -32.81 8.42
CA ALA A 11 26.54 -31.82 8.51
C ALA A 11 25.67 -31.90 7.25
N LYS A 12 24.33 -31.89 7.40
CA LYS A 12 23.42 -31.84 6.26
C LYS A 12 23.76 -30.60 5.43
N THR A 13 23.84 -30.74 4.11
CA THR A 13 24.24 -29.68 3.16
C THR A 13 23.45 -28.36 3.32
N THR A 14 22.29 -28.39 3.99
CA THR A 14 21.52 -27.23 4.43
C THR A 14 22.34 -26.22 5.24
N ASP A 15 23.38 -26.65 5.97
CA ASP A 15 24.20 -25.77 6.81
C ASP A 15 25.25 -24.95 6.03
N LYS A 16 25.45 -25.21 4.73
CA LYS A 16 26.53 -24.57 3.93
C LYS A 16 26.14 -23.22 3.30
N LYS A 17 24.87 -22.83 3.34
CA LYS A 17 24.46 -21.44 3.14
C LYS A 17 23.74 -21.02 4.41
N ALA A 18 24.30 -20.05 5.12
CA ALA A 18 23.63 -19.48 6.28
C ALA A 18 22.45 -18.67 5.75
N TYR A 19 21.28 -19.32 5.66
CA TYR A 19 20.05 -18.65 5.29
C TYR A 19 19.73 -17.64 6.38
N SER A 20 19.29 -16.46 5.98
CA SER A 20 19.06 -15.38 6.94
C SER A 20 17.85 -14.55 6.60
N VAL A 21 17.27 -14.00 7.65
CA VAL A 21 16.20 -13.01 7.61
C VAL A 21 16.74 -11.77 8.29
N GLU A 22 16.48 -10.62 7.71
CA GLU A 22 16.84 -9.35 8.33
C GLU A 22 15.64 -8.79 9.09
N VAL A 23 15.82 -8.44 10.36
CA VAL A 23 14.79 -7.80 11.17
C VAL A 23 15.21 -6.37 11.49
N ARG A 24 14.33 -5.41 11.18
CA ARG A 24 14.59 -3.96 11.34
C ARG A 24 13.44 -3.24 12.03
N GLY A 25 13.77 -2.14 12.71
CA GLY A 25 12.81 -1.22 13.32
C GLY A 25 12.52 -1.52 14.79
N GLU A 26 11.26 -1.44 15.21
CA GLU A 26 10.84 -1.46 16.61
C GLU A 26 10.75 -2.87 17.23
N VAL A 27 11.86 -3.58 17.17
CA VAL A 27 12.09 -4.87 17.85
C VAL A 27 13.14 -4.73 18.95
N ASN A 28 13.14 -5.62 19.95
CA ASN A 28 14.09 -5.51 21.06
C ASN A 28 15.56 -5.67 20.61
N LYS A 29 15.81 -6.43 19.54
CA LYS A 29 17.14 -6.56 18.92
C LYS A 29 17.03 -6.58 17.40
N GLU A 30 17.52 -5.54 16.73
CA GLU A 30 17.61 -5.50 15.27
C GLU A 30 18.81 -6.31 14.76
N GLY A 31 18.72 -6.80 13.53
CA GLY A 31 19.84 -7.42 12.84
C GLY A 31 19.47 -8.65 12.03
N ILE A 32 20.52 -9.35 11.61
CA ILE A 32 20.41 -10.55 10.77
C ILE A 32 20.21 -11.77 11.66
N ILE A 33 19.10 -12.48 11.43
CA ILE A 33 18.74 -13.71 12.13
C ILE A 33 18.97 -14.89 11.20
N TYR A 34 19.84 -15.80 11.63
CA TYR A 34 20.10 -17.04 10.91
C TYR A 34 18.93 -18.02 11.09
N ILE A 35 18.49 -18.59 9.98
CA ILE A 35 17.33 -19.48 9.90
C ILE A 35 17.70 -20.84 9.31
N THR A 36 16.88 -21.84 9.60
CA THR A 36 16.94 -23.13 8.92
C THR A 36 16.05 -23.08 7.69
N LYS A 37 16.56 -23.57 6.56
CA LYS A 37 15.79 -23.59 5.32
C LYS A 37 14.44 -24.30 5.51
N ASP A 38 13.36 -23.62 5.15
CA ASP A 38 11.99 -24.13 5.07
C ASP A 38 11.37 -24.64 6.41
N ASN A 39 11.96 -24.30 7.56
CA ASN A 39 11.45 -24.76 8.87
C ASN A 39 11.30 -23.65 9.93
N THR A 40 11.91 -22.49 9.72
CA THR A 40 11.80 -21.39 10.68
C THR A 40 10.56 -20.56 10.40
N THR A 41 9.79 -20.27 11.45
CA THR A 41 8.55 -19.47 11.37
C THR A 41 8.81 -17.99 11.67
N VAL A 42 7.85 -17.12 11.34
CA VAL A 42 7.90 -15.71 11.73
C VAL A 42 7.95 -15.57 13.24
N ALA A 43 7.10 -16.30 13.97
CA ALA A 43 7.10 -16.27 15.44
C ALA A 43 8.47 -16.63 16.03
N GLU A 44 9.15 -17.67 15.50
CA GLU A 44 10.50 -18.03 15.93
C GLU A 44 11.53 -16.92 15.65
N VAL A 45 11.43 -16.22 14.52
CA VAL A 45 12.32 -15.08 14.21
C VAL A 45 12.06 -13.93 15.19
N ILE A 46 10.80 -13.62 15.47
CA ILE A 46 10.40 -12.57 16.43
C ILE A 46 10.85 -12.93 17.86
N GLU A 47 10.76 -14.19 18.26
CA GLU A 47 11.26 -14.65 19.56
C GLU A 47 12.79 -14.48 19.67
N LYS A 48 13.54 -14.79 18.61
CA LYS A 48 15.01 -14.62 18.57
C LYS A 48 15.45 -13.17 18.73
N VAL A 49 14.67 -12.21 18.25
CA VAL A 49 14.92 -10.76 18.48
C VAL A 49 14.41 -10.27 19.83
N GLY A 50 13.81 -11.15 20.63
CA GLY A 50 13.27 -10.86 21.96
C GLY A 50 11.90 -10.19 21.92
N GLY A 51 11.15 -10.31 20.83
CA GLY A 51 9.84 -9.67 20.66
C GLY A 51 9.92 -8.21 20.23
N PHE A 52 8.76 -7.56 20.24
CA PHE A 52 8.59 -6.17 19.83
C PHE A 52 8.83 -5.19 20.98
N LYS A 53 9.19 -3.95 20.66
CA LYS A 53 9.19 -2.84 21.64
C LYS A 53 7.74 -2.39 21.91
N PRO A 54 7.45 -1.73 23.06
CA PRO A 54 6.12 -1.20 23.35
C PRO A 54 5.61 -0.14 22.34
N THR A 55 6.55 0.50 21.63
CA THR A 55 6.32 1.50 20.59
C THR A 55 6.18 0.88 19.20
N ALA A 56 6.13 -0.44 19.06
CA ALA A 56 6.02 -1.11 17.77
C ALA A 56 4.61 -1.03 17.19
N ASP A 57 4.51 -0.70 15.91
CA ASP A 57 3.24 -0.72 15.17
C ASP A 57 3.08 -2.02 14.41
N LEU A 58 2.45 -2.99 15.06
CA LEU A 58 2.20 -4.32 14.49
C LEU A 58 1.19 -4.28 13.32
N ASN A 59 0.33 -3.26 13.24
CA ASN A 59 -0.62 -3.15 12.13
C ASN A 59 0.07 -2.76 10.82
N ARG A 60 1.23 -2.10 10.91
CA ARG A 60 2.06 -1.70 9.77
C ARG A 60 3.35 -2.49 9.67
N ALA A 61 3.51 -3.54 10.46
CA ALA A 61 4.63 -4.45 10.31
C ALA A 61 4.46 -5.29 9.05
N GLU A 62 5.55 -5.50 8.32
CA GLU A 62 5.53 -6.11 7.00
C GLU A 62 6.65 -7.15 6.87
N LEU A 63 6.31 -8.29 6.25
CA LEU A 63 7.29 -9.26 5.78
C LEU A 63 7.52 -9.03 4.28
N ILE A 64 8.72 -8.58 3.96
CA ILE A 64 9.13 -8.21 2.62
C ILE A 64 9.99 -9.35 2.05
N ARG A 65 9.43 -10.10 1.10
CA ARG A 65 10.12 -11.21 0.44
C ARG A 65 10.76 -10.74 -0.87
N SER A 66 12.09 -10.84 -0.97
CA SER A 66 12.85 -10.37 -2.16
C SER A 66 12.38 -10.98 -3.49
N ILE A 67 11.76 -12.17 -3.48
CA ILE A 67 11.22 -12.84 -4.68
C ILE A 67 10.00 -12.10 -5.28
N THR A 68 9.28 -11.31 -4.48
CA THR A 68 8.15 -10.49 -4.98
C THR A 68 8.66 -9.35 -5.89
N PHE A 69 9.88 -8.87 -5.69
CA PHE A 69 10.47 -7.81 -6.51
C PHE A 69 11.07 -8.31 -7.83
N LEU A 70 11.46 -9.58 -7.91
CA LEU A 70 12.21 -10.14 -9.04
C LEU A 70 11.43 -11.17 -9.88
N ASN A 71 10.41 -11.84 -9.32
CA ASN A 71 9.69 -12.94 -9.98
C ASN A 71 8.15 -12.76 -10.00
N SER A 72 7.64 -11.54 -10.16
CA SER A 72 6.25 -11.35 -10.61
C SER A 72 6.25 -11.11 -12.13
N PRO A 73 6.26 -12.16 -12.97
CA PRO A 73 5.92 -11.97 -14.37
C PRO A 73 4.40 -11.75 -14.45
N ASN A 74 4.02 -10.47 -14.51
CA ASN A 74 2.77 -10.01 -15.15
C ASN A 74 1.40 -10.31 -14.50
N SER A 75 1.25 -10.56 -13.18
CA SER A 75 -0.11 -10.77 -12.62
C SER A 75 -0.58 -9.84 -11.50
N ASN A 76 0.30 -9.21 -10.72
CA ASN A 76 -0.19 -8.29 -9.67
C ASN A 76 -0.36 -6.86 -10.15
N ARG A 77 0.50 -6.40 -11.07
CA ARG A 77 0.52 -5.01 -11.50
C ARG A 77 -0.70 -4.63 -12.36
N GLU A 78 -1.15 -5.51 -13.26
CA GLU A 78 -2.33 -5.26 -14.10
C GLU A 78 -3.64 -5.44 -13.32
N THR A 79 -3.73 -6.42 -12.41
CA THR A 79 -4.93 -6.63 -11.59
C THR A 79 -5.07 -5.56 -10.51
N GLU A 80 -3.99 -5.13 -9.86
CA GLU A 80 -4.00 -3.96 -8.98
C GLU A 80 -4.36 -2.69 -9.76
N MET A 81 -3.82 -2.51 -10.97
CA MET A 81 -4.20 -1.39 -11.84
C MET A 81 -5.68 -1.42 -12.25
N MET A 82 -6.25 -2.59 -12.57
CA MET A 82 -7.67 -2.72 -12.93
C MET A 82 -8.60 -2.50 -11.73
N LEU A 83 -8.21 -2.95 -10.53
CA LEU A 83 -8.96 -2.71 -9.29
C LEU A 83 -8.91 -1.22 -8.91
N MET A 84 -7.76 -0.59 -9.09
CA MET A 84 -7.58 0.85 -8.90
C MET A 84 -8.39 1.69 -9.90
N GLN A 85 -8.43 1.28 -11.17
CA GLN A 85 -9.24 1.93 -12.21
C GLN A 85 -10.75 1.77 -11.99
N ARG A 86 -11.18 0.67 -11.36
CA ARG A 86 -12.60 0.45 -11.03
C ARG A 86 -13.06 1.19 -9.78
N MET A 87 -12.19 1.32 -8.78
CA MET A 87 -12.52 1.95 -7.50
C MET A 87 -12.39 3.46 -7.54
N ALA A 88 -11.51 3.97 -8.40
CA ALA A 88 -11.29 5.40 -8.55
C ALA A 88 -11.98 5.84 -9.84
N ASN A 89 -13.07 6.60 -9.73
CA ASN A 89 -13.76 7.23 -10.86
C ASN A 89 -12.91 8.40 -11.43
N ILE A 90 -11.63 8.13 -11.71
CA ILE A 90 -10.57 9.10 -11.96
C ILE A 90 -10.29 9.14 -13.47
N ASP A 91 -10.43 10.32 -14.08
CA ASP A 91 -10.13 10.57 -15.49
C ASP A 91 -8.68 10.15 -15.83
N ILE A 92 -8.46 9.66 -17.05
CA ILE A 92 -7.22 9.01 -17.53
C ILE A 92 -5.97 9.90 -17.37
N GLU A 93 -6.12 11.23 -17.30
CA GLU A 93 -5.02 12.18 -17.12
C GLU A 93 -4.48 12.26 -15.68
N ASP A 94 -5.33 12.03 -14.67
CA ASP A 94 -4.93 11.99 -13.26
C ASP A 94 -4.24 10.67 -12.87
N SER A 95 -4.36 9.66 -13.75
CA SER A 95 -3.75 8.36 -13.56
C SER A 95 -2.24 8.49 -13.34
N LEU A 96 -1.51 9.40 -13.99
CA LEU A 96 -0.05 9.46 -13.80
C LEU A 96 0.39 9.97 -12.41
N THR A 97 -0.35 10.92 -11.82
CA THR A 97 -0.05 11.43 -10.46
C THR A 97 -0.47 10.41 -9.42
N PHE A 98 -1.69 9.86 -9.55
CA PHE A 98 -2.16 8.75 -8.73
C PHE A 98 -1.23 7.53 -8.85
N LEU A 99 -0.83 7.14 -10.06
CA LEU A 99 0.08 6.01 -10.29
C LEU A 99 1.47 6.27 -9.76
N THR A 100 1.97 7.51 -9.75
CA THR A 100 3.29 7.83 -9.18
C THR A 100 3.26 7.80 -7.66
N ASP A 101 2.25 8.42 -7.03
CA ASP A 101 2.07 8.41 -5.58
C ASP A 101 1.74 7.01 -5.06
N ASN A 102 0.93 6.25 -5.79
CA ASN A 102 0.59 4.88 -5.47
C ASN A 102 1.77 3.92 -5.74
N ARG A 103 2.60 4.16 -6.76
CA ARG A 103 3.83 3.39 -7.00
C ARG A 103 4.90 3.62 -5.93
N LEU A 104 4.94 4.80 -5.30
CA LEU A 104 5.76 5.06 -4.11
C LEU A 104 5.20 4.34 -2.87
N ARG A 105 3.88 4.12 -2.79
CA ARG A 105 3.19 3.39 -1.71
C ARG A 105 3.29 1.86 -1.84
N LEU A 106 3.06 1.33 -3.04
CA LEU A 106 3.08 -0.10 -3.37
C LEU A 106 4.48 -0.70 -3.52
N SER A 107 5.53 0.13 -3.60
CA SER A 107 6.93 -0.37 -3.59
C SER A 107 7.33 -0.97 -2.24
N ARG A 108 6.45 -0.95 -1.22
CA ARG A 108 6.53 -1.74 0.00
C ARG A 108 5.54 -2.90 -0.10
N GLY A 109 6.06 -4.04 -0.55
CA GLY A 109 5.27 -5.18 -0.98
C GLY A 109 4.57 -5.91 0.16
N SER A 110 3.24 -5.86 0.14
CA SER A 110 2.28 -6.93 0.42
C SER A 110 2.48 -7.75 1.72
N SER A 111 1.87 -7.30 2.81
CA SER A 111 1.65 -8.09 4.03
C SER A 111 0.86 -9.36 3.75
N VAL A 112 1.55 -10.51 3.71
CA VAL A 112 0.93 -11.84 3.75
C VAL A 112 0.71 -12.30 5.21
N VAL A 113 1.30 -11.60 6.16
CA VAL A 113 1.35 -11.97 7.58
C VAL A 113 0.75 -10.84 8.43
N ASP A 114 -0.26 -11.17 9.23
CA ASP A 114 -0.82 -10.27 10.24
C ASP A 114 0.01 -10.32 11.52
N PHE A 115 0.87 -9.31 11.70
CA PHE A 115 1.78 -9.25 12.84
C PHE A 115 1.09 -9.06 14.19
N THR A 116 -0.20 -8.65 14.20
CA THR A 116 -0.98 -8.52 15.44
C THR A 116 -1.34 -9.87 16.06
N LYS A 117 -1.19 -10.96 15.30
CA LYS A 117 -1.54 -12.33 15.71
C LYS A 117 -0.32 -13.23 15.93
N ILE A 118 0.90 -12.68 15.94
CA ILE A 118 2.13 -13.46 16.06
C ILE A 118 2.26 -14.14 17.43
N ASP A 119 1.66 -13.54 18.46
CA ASP A 119 1.67 -14.09 19.81
C ASP A 119 0.73 -15.30 20.00
N ASP A 120 -0.17 -15.57 19.04
CA ASP A 120 -1.03 -16.76 19.07
C ASP A 120 -0.34 -17.93 18.32
N PRO A 121 0.12 -18.98 19.03
CA PRO A 121 0.80 -20.12 18.41
C PRO A 121 -0.08 -20.90 17.43
N ASN A 122 -1.41 -20.76 17.51
CA ASN A 122 -2.34 -21.41 16.58
C ASN A 122 -2.63 -20.57 15.34
N SER A 123 -2.16 -19.32 15.29
CA SER A 123 -2.36 -18.44 14.15
C SER A 123 -1.56 -18.93 12.94
N PRO A 124 -2.18 -18.99 11.74
CA PRO A 124 -1.45 -19.24 10.50
C PRO A 124 -0.35 -18.19 10.24
N ASP A 125 -0.55 -16.95 10.72
CA ASP A 125 0.40 -15.85 10.57
C ASP A 125 1.67 -16.08 11.41
N ALA A 126 1.51 -16.53 12.67
CA ALA A 126 2.61 -16.89 13.55
C ALA A 126 3.44 -18.05 12.97
N ASN A 127 2.75 -19.03 12.38
CA ASN A 127 3.34 -20.22 11.77
C ASN A 127 3.83 -20.01 10.33
N PHE A 128 3.77 -18.79 9.81
CA PHE A 128 4.24 -18.51 8.45
C PHE A 128 5.74 -18.77 8.33
N ILE A 129 6.14 -19.54 7.30
CA ILE A 129 7.54 -19.94 7.11
C ILE A 129 8.30 -18.82 6.40
N VAL A 130 9.36 -18.34 7.06
CA VAL A 130 10.28 -17.35 6.48
C VAL A 130 11.25 -17.99 5.50
N LYS A 131 11.70 -17.22 4.53
CA LYS A 131 12.67 -17.63 3.51
C LYS A 131 13.91 -16.77 3.58
N ASP A 132 14.98 -17.30 3.00
CA ASP A 132 16.24 -16.60 2.87
C ASP A 132 16.07 -15.28 2.12
N GLY A 133 16.62 -14.21 2.69
CA GLY A 133 16.51 -12.86 2.16
C GLY A 133 15.15 -12.19 2.41
N ASP A 134 14.27 -12.77 3.23
CA ASP A 134 13.12 -12.05 3.75
C ASP A 134 13.59 -10.93 4.69
N VAL A 135 12.88 -9.79 4.65
CA VAL A 135 13.09 -8.67 5.57
C VAL A 135 11.81 -8.47 6.36
N ILE A 136 11.89 -8.56 7.68
CA ILE A 136 10.81 -8.19 8.58
C ILE A 136 11.06 -6.75 9.02
N TYR A 137 10.14 -5.86 8.65
CA TYR A 137 10.21 -4.47 9.02
C TYR A 137 9.06 -4.14 9.97
N VAL A 138 9.41 -3.70 11.18
CA VAL A 138 8.45 -3.30 12.21
C VAL A 138 8.58 -1.80 12.42
N PRO A 139 7.64 -0.97 11.92
CA PRO A 139 7.72 0.46 12.13
C PRO A 139 7.38 0.85 13.57
N GLU A 140 7.75 2.06 13.94
CA GLU A 140 7.30 2.71 15.17
C GLU A 140 5.84 3.17 15.05
N GLN A 141 5.10 3.03 16.14
CA GLN A 141 3.76 3.58 16.34
C GLN A 141 3.88 5.09 16.41
N GLN A 142 3.77 5.66 15.23
CA GLN A 142 3.69 7.09 15.05
C GLN A 142 2.24 7.47 15.26
N LYS A 143 1.96 8.14 16.38
CA LYS A 143 0.70 8.86 16.62
C LYS A 143 0.63 10.05 15.66
N LEU A 144 0.58 9.78 14.36
CA LEU A 144 0.66 10.77 13.30
C LEU A 144 -0.40 10.44 12.24
N VAL A 145 -0.96 11.48 11.64
CA VAL A 145 -1.77 11.43 10.42
C VAL A 145 -0.95 12.09 9.31
N TYR A 146 -0.87 11.47 8.14
CA TYR A 146 -0.14 12.04 7.01
C TYR A 146 -1.09 12.76 6.06
N VAL A 147 -0.90 14.07 5.89
CA VAL A 147 -1.72 14.93 5.02
C VAL A 147 -0.93 15.30 3.78
N PHE A 148 -1.50 15.07 2.59
CA PHE A 148 -0.80 15.28 1.33
C PHE A 148 -1.72 15.61 0.15
N GLY A 149 -1.12 16.05 -0.96
CA GLY A 149 -1.83 16.51 -2.15
C GLY A 149 -1.87 18.03 -2.23
N GLN A 150 -3.03 18.60 -2.56
CA GLN A 150 -3.23 20.05 -2.69
C GLN A 150 -3.50 20.73 -1.35
N VAL A 151 -2.54 20.63 -0.43
CA VAL A 151 -2.47 21.40 0.83
C VAL A 151 -1.24 22.29 0.82
N LEU A 152 -1.21 23.35 1.63
CA LEU A 152 -0.07 24.28 1.63
C LEU A 152 1.22 23.64 2.14
N THR A 153 1.14 22.86 3.22
CA THR A 153 2.27 22.20 3.86
C THR A 153 1.97 20.71 4.07
N PRO A 154 2.23 19.86 3.06
CA PRO A 154 2.13 18.41 3.20
C PRO A 154 3.09 17.90 4.29
N GLY A 155 2.67 16.88 5.04
CA GLY A 155 3.52 16.31 6.08
C GLY A 155 2.77 15.46 7.10
N TYR A 156 3.52 14.98 8.08
CA TYR A 156 2.98 14.28 9.24
C TYR A 156 2.53 15.29 10.30
N ILE A 157 1.35 15.07 10.85
CA ILE A 157 0.75 15.86 11.93
C ILE A 157 0.44 14.91 13.08
N GLU A 158 0.69 15.34 14.32
CA GLU A 158 0.38 14.55 15.50
C GLU A 158 -1.11 14.21 15.58
N PHE A 159 -1.39 12.91 15.72
CA PHE A 159 -2.72 12.37 15.91
C PHE A 159 -3.26 12.79 17.28
N LYS A 160 -4.46 13.35 17.25
CA LYS A 160 -5.23 13.71 18.45
C LYS A 160 -6.57 13.01 18.39
N GLU A 161 -6.84 12.25 19.44
CA GLU A 161 -8.09 11.51 19.58
C GLU A 161 -9.28 12.48 19.63
N GLY A 162 -10.33 12.20 18.85
CA GLY A 162 -11.52 13.03 18.75
C GLY A 162 -11.44 14.20 17.76
N GLU A 163 -10.26 14.51 17.22
CA GLU A 163 -10.12 15.52 16.16
C GLU A 163 -10.57 14.95 14.80
N GLY A 164 -11.39 15.73 14.08
CA GLY A 164 -11.84 15.39 12.73
C GLY A 164 -10.85 15.79 11.64
N TYR A 165 -11.10 15.37 10.40
CA TYR A 165 -10.21 15.65 9.25
C TYR A 165 -9.92 17.14 9.05
N GLN A 166 -10.88 18.02 9.37
CA GLN A 166 -10.72 19.47 9.23
C GLN A 166 -9.58 20.03 10.09
N TYR A 167 -9.37 19.47 11.29
CA TYR A 167 -8.25 19.83 12.16
C TYR A 167 -6.92 19.64 11.43
N TYR A 168 -6.72 18.46 10.86
CA TYR A 168 -5.49 18.08 10.16
C TYR A 168 -5.28 18.87 8.87
N ILE A 169 -6.34 19.15 8.11
CA ILE A 169 -6.27 20.05 6.95
C ILE A 169 -5.83 21.45 7.37
N ASN A 170 -6.36 21.99 8.46
CA ASN A 170 -5.96 23.29 8.98
C ASN A 170 -4.50 23.30 9.47
N GLN A 171 -4.04 22.23 10.14
CA GLN A 171 -2.63 22.08 10.51
C GLN A 171 -1.70 22.01 9.29
N ALA A 172 -2.17 21.47 8.16
CA ALA A 172 -1.46 21.47 6.89
C ALA A 172 -1.51 22.83 6.16
N GLY A 173 -2.01 23.89 6.82
CA GLY A 173 -2.14 25.24 6.27
C GLY A 173 -3.39 25.44 5.40
N GLY A 174 -4.33 24.50 5.42
CA GLY A 174 -5.53 24.54 4.59
C GLY A 174 -5.29 24.03 3.17
N ILE A 175 -6.37 24.05 2.40
CA ILE A 175 -6.42 23.55 1.03
C ILE A 175 -5.87 24.59 0.06
N SER A 176 -5.06 24.14 -0.91
CA SER A 176 -4.54 24.96 -1.99
C SER A 176 -5.64 25.34 -3.00
N LYS A 177 -5.51 26.50 -3.65
CA LYS A 177 -6.42 26.97 -4.71
C LYS A 177 -6.52 26.06 -5.94
N PHE A 178 -5.62 25.08 -6.06
CA PHE A 178 -5.59 24.11 -7.16
C PHE A 178 -6.23 22.77 -6.76
N ALA A 179 -6.87 22.69 -5.60
CA ALA A 179 -7.59 21.51 -5.16
C ALA A 179 -8.95 21.40 -5.85
N ARG A 180 -9.38 20.16 -6.11
CA ARG A 180 -10.67 19.86 -6.72
C ARG A 180 -11.85 20.02 -5.75
N GLY A 181 -11.57 20.05 -4.45
CA GLY A 181 -12.53 20.32 -3.38
C GLY A 181 -12.90 19.08 -2.56
N GLU A 182 -12.79 17.89 -3.15
CA GLU A 182 -12.98 16.63 -2.42
C GLU A 182 -11.82 16.37 -1.46
N ILE A 183 -12.08 15.60 -0.42
CA ILE A 183 -11.07 15.16 0.54
C ILE A 183 -11.27 13.68 0.78
N TYR A 184 -10.20 12.92 0.78
CA TYR A 184 -10.27 11.48 1.01
C TYR A 184 -9.52 11.10 2.27
N LEU A 185 -10.17 10.32 3.12
CA LEU A 185 -9.54 9.56 4.19
C LEU A 185 -9.14 8.20 3.65
N ILE A 186 -7.89 7.84 3.89
CA ILE A 186 -7.35 6.52 3.57
C ILE A 186 -6.96 5.86 4.89
N LYS A 187 -7.68 4.80 5.26
CA LYS A 187 -7.44 4.09 6.52
C LYS A 187 -6.07 3.43 6.52
N GLY A 188 -5.27 3.65 7.56
CA GLY A 188 -3.91 3.13 7.66
C GLY A 188 -3.85 1.61 7.63
N LYS A 189 -4.80 0.96 8.31
CA LYS A 189 -4.89 -0.51 8.45
C LYS A 189 -5.47 -1.20 7.21
N THR A 190 -6.69 -0.81 6.81
CA THR A 190 -7.43 -1.51 5.75
C THR A 190 -7.13 -1.00 4.35
N ARG A 191 -6.49 0.18 4.25
CA ARG A 191 -6.31 0.93 2.99
C ARG A 191 -7.63 1.29 2.30
N SER A 192 -8.74 1.27 3.04
CA SER A 192 -10.05 1.71 2.53
C SER A 192 -10.03 3.20 2.23
N TRP A 193 -10.67 3.58 1.13
CA TRP A 193 -10.85 4.97 0.71
C TRP A 193 -12.25 5.42 1.07
N ILE A 194 -12.33 6.54 1.78
CA ILE A 194 -13.57 7.13 2.25
C ILE A 194 -13.52 8.59 1.82
N GLU A 195 -14.51 9.01 1.03
CA GLU A 195 -14.69 10.43 0.74
C GLU A 195 -15.23 11.12 1.99
N LEU A 196 -14.62 12.23 2.38
CA LEU A 196 -14.94 12.98 3.58
C LEU A 196 -15.84 14.17 3.20
N GLU A 197 -17.10 14.09 3.62
CA GLU A 197 -18.09 15.16 3.53
C GLU A 197 -18.32 15.79 4.92
N GLU A 198 -19.10 16.89 5.00
CA GLU A 198 -19.38 17.57 6.27
C GLU A 198 -20.10 16.68 7.31
N ASP A 199 -20.89 15.71 6.85
CA ASP A 199 -21.68 14.81 7.69
C ASP A 199 -21.00 13.44 7.93
N THR A 200 -19.80 13.25 7.38
CA THR A 200 -19.06 11.99 7.51
C THR A 200 -18.62 11.78 8.96
N LYS A 201 -19.14 10.73 9.59
CA LYS A 201 -18.88 10.38 11.01
C LYS A 201 -17.64 9.52 11.22
N GLU A 202 -16.81 9.35 10.20
CA GLU A 202 -15.66 8.46 10.29
C GLU A 202 -14.62 9.05 11.26
N VAL A 203 -14.19 8.22 12.20
CA VAL A 203 -13.20 8.60 13.20
C VAL A 203 -11.82 8.34 12.63
N LEU A 204 -10.99 9.39 12.60
CA LEU A 204 -9.59 9.24 12.22
C LEU A 204 -8.88 8.41 13.28
N GLU A 205 -8.01 7.54 12.81
CA GLU A 205 -7.11 6.75 13.63
C GLU A 205 -5.67 7.18 13.38
N GLU A 206 -4.80 6.88 14.32
CA GLU A 206 -3.35 7.01 14.12
C GLU A 206 -2.89 6.20 12.89
N GLY A 207 -2.00 6.80 12.10
CA GLY A 207 -1.51 6.19 10.86
C GLY A 207 -2.44 6.32 9.66
N ASP A 208 -3.59 6.98 9.80
CA ASP A 208 -4.45 7.33 8.66
C ASP A 208 -3.79 8.39 7.77
N PHE A 209 -4.25 8.45 6.52
CA PHE A 209 -3.81 9.43 5.55
C PHE A 209 -4.98 10.29 5.10
N ILE A 210 -4.74 11.59 4.93
CA ILE A 210 -5.69 12.51 4.31
C ILE A 210 -5.11 12.98 2.98
N TRP A 211 -5.89 12.80 1.92
CA TRP A 211 -5.52 13.20 0.58
C TRP A 211 -6.45 14.29 0.06
N VAL A 212 -5.84 15.33 -0.49
CA VAL A 212 -6.55 16.38 -1.23
C VAL A 212 -6.16 16.31 -2.71
N PRO A 213 -7.06 15.89 -3.60
CA PRO A 213 -6.79 15.77 -5.03
C PRO A 213 -6.62 17.13 -5.69
N LYS A 214 -5.89 17.12 -6.80
CA LYS A 214 -5.71 18.29 -7.66
C LYS A 214 -6.89 18.46 -8.60
N GLU A 215 -7.29 19.70 -8.84
CA GLU A 215 -8.22 20.05 -9.89
C GLU A 215 -7.59 19.67 -11.25
N PRO A 216 -8.28 18.87 -12.08
CA PRO A 216 -7.72 18.37 -13.32
C PRO A 216 -7.60 19.54 -14.30
N TYR A 217 -6.42 19.70 -14.91
CA TYR A 217 -6.21 20.76 -15.89
C TYR A 217 -6.93 20.40 -17.19
N ARG A 218 -8.07 21.03 -17.45
CA ARG A 218 -8.84 20.86 -18.69
C ARG A 218 -8.48 21.97 -19.67
N ASN A 219 -7.74 21.63 -20.72
CA ASN A 219 -7.41 22.57 -21.79
C ASN A 219 -8.55 22.66 -22.83
N PHE A 220 -8.43 23.58 -23.79
CA PHE A 220 -9.42 23.75 -24.85
C PHE A 220 -9.64 22.46 -25.66
N ASP A 221 -8.57 21.68 -25.89
CA ASP A 221 -8.62 20.42 -26.64
C ASP A 221 -9.47 19.34 -25.96
N TYR A 222 -9.47 19.30 -24.62
CA TYR A 222 -10.35 18.43 -23.83
C TYR A 222 -11.83 18.67 -24.18
N TYR A 223 -12.24 19.95 -24.23
CA TYR A 223 -13.61 20.32 -24.57
C TYR A 223 -13.92 20.08 -26.05
N LEU A 224 -12.99 20.41 -26.96
CA LEU A 224 -13.13 20.14 -28.40
C LEU A 224 -13.38 18.66 -28.68
N THR A 225 -12.65 17.77 -28.00
CA THR A 225 -12.77 16.32 -28.21
C THR A 225 -14.10 15.78 -27.68
N ARG A 226 -14.55 16.25 -26.50
CA ARG A 226 -15.87 15.90 -25.95
C ARG A 226 -17.00 16.35 -26.88
N VAL A 227 -16.98 17.61 -27.32
CA VAL A 227 -17.98 18.15 -28.25
C VAL A 227 -17.91 17.42 -29.60
N GLY A 228 -16.71 17.14 -30.10
CA GLY A 228 -16.49 16.36 -31.32
C GLY A 228 -17.11 14.97 -31.27
N ASN A 229 -16.95 14.25 -30.15
CA ASN A 229 -17.57 12.94 -29.98
C ASN A 229 -19.11 13.00 -30.02
N PHE A 230 -19.72 14.02 -29.39
CA PHE A 230 -21.17 14.23 -29.49
C PHE A 230 -21.60 14.60 -30.91
N ALA A 231 -20.84 15.45 -31.59
CA ALA A 231 -21.11 15.81 -32.98
C ALA A 231 -21.03 14.59 -33.92
N GLN A 232 -20.09 13.66 -33.69
CA GLN A 232 -19.99 12.41 -34.43
C GLN A 232 -21.20 11.50 -34.19
N ILE A 233 -21.66 11.36 -32.93
CA ILE A 233 -22.87 10.58 -32.61
C ILE A 233 -24.08 11.18 -33.31
N ILE A 234 -24.30 12.49 -33.18
CA ILE A 234 -25.41 13.20 -33.85
C ILE A 234 -25.31 13.04 -35.37
N GLY A 235 -24.12 13.19 -35.94
CA GLY A 235 -23.87 13.00 -37.37
C GLY A 235 -24.18 11.57 -37.84
N SER A 236 -23.84 10.55 -37.06
CA SER A 236 -24.15 9.15 -37.37
C SER A 236 -25.65 8.88 -37.36
N ILE A 237 -26.38 9.41 -36.37
CA ILE A 237 -27.84 9.31 -36.28
C ILE A 237 -28.49 10.00 -37.48
N ALA A 238 -28.06 11.23 -37.80
CA ALA A 238 -28.54 11.97 -38.96
C ALA A 238 -28.31 11.20 -40.26
N THR A 239 -27.15 10.55 -40.40
CA THR A 239 -26.82 9.73 -41.58
C THR A 239 -27.76 8.53 -41.70
N VAL A 240 -28.05 7.84 -40.60
CA VAL A 240 -29.01 6.72 -40.58
C VAL A 240 -30.41 7.20 -40.96
N ILE A 241 -30.87 8.35 -40.45
CA ILE A 241 -32.17 8.93 -40.81
C ILE A 241 -32.23 9.24 -42.31
N VAL A 242 -31.18 9.86 -42.86
CA VAL A 242 -31.10 10.17 -44.30
C VAL A 242 -31.19 8.89 -45.14
N LEU A 243 -30.49 7.82 -44.75
CA LEU A 243 -30.56 6.52 -45.44
C LEU A 243 -31.96 5.91 -45.39
N ILE A 244 -32.64 5.95 -44.24
CA ILE A 244 -34.03 5.47 -44.12
C ILE A 244 -34.97 6.25 -45.04
N VAL A 245 -34.85 7.58 -45.10
CA VAL A 245 -35.67 8.43 -45.97
C VAL A 245 -35.40 8.16 -47.46
N GLN A 246 -34.16 7.82 -47.82
CA GLN A 246 -33.80 7.47 -49.20
C GLN A 246 -34.29 6.08 -49.63
N LEU A 247 -34.23 5.09 -48.75
CA LEU A 247 -34.65 3.70 -49.03
C LEU A 247 -36.17 3.48 -48.93
N GLY A 248 -36.88 4.35 -48.22
CA GLY A 248 -38.35 4.31 -48.10
C GLY A 248 -39.10 4.98 -49.26
N LYS A 249 -38.39 5.49 -50.27
CA LYS A 249 -38.94 5.98 -51.55
C LYS A 249 -38.68 4.96 -52.64
#